data_AF-A0A9X1M8I5-F1
#
_entry.id   AF-A0A9X1M8I5-F1
#
_cell.length_a   1.000
_cell.length_b   1.000
_cell.length_c   1.000
_cell.angle_alpha   90.00
_cell.angle_beta   90.00
_cell.angle_gamma   90.00
#
_symmetry.space_group_name_H-M   'P 1'
#
loop_
_entity.id
_entity.type
_entity.pdbx_description
1 polymer ?
#
loop_
_entity_poly.entity_id
_entity_poly.type
_entity_poly.pdbx_seq_one_letter_code
_entity_poly.pdbx_strand_id
1 'polypeptide(L)' 'MTADTAQQIVADSLQNSPDLVYDVFEKPDGSFEVKVRSKSLAEQGGSGTVGLYKVSPTGALSLK' A
#
# COMPACT_ATOMS: atom_id res chain seq x y z
N MET A 1 -4.19 -11.85 -9.63
CA MET A 1 -4.51 -10.55 -9.01
C MET A 1 -3.75 -9.47 -9.74
N THR A 2 -4.24 -8.23 -9.81
CA THR A 2 -3.55 -7.10 -10.45
C THR A 2 -3.00 -6.13 -9.40
N ALA A 3 -2.07 -5.26 -9.81
CA ALA A 3 -1.56 -4.20 -8.95
C ALA A 3 -2.68 -3.26 -8.44
N ASP A 4 -3.67 -2.98 -9.28
CA ASP A 4 -4.83 -2.16 -8.91
C ASP A 4 -5.68 -2.83 -7.81
N THR A 5 -5.95 -4.13 -7.95
CA THR A 5 -6.63 -4.90 -6.90
C THR A 5 -5.83 -4.93 -5.59
N ALA A 6 -4.50 -5.11 -5.67
CA ALA A 6 -3.65 -5.08 -4.48
C ALA A 6 -3.67 -3.71 -3.78
N GLN A 7 -3.65 -2.62 -4.55
CA GLN A 7 -3.82 -1.26 -4.02
C GLN A 7 -5.17 -1.10 -3.33
N GLN A 8 -6.27 -1.52 -3.97
CA GLN A 8 -7.62 -1.40 -3.43
C GLN A 8 -7.78 -2.15 -2.11
N ILE A 9 -7.19 -3.35 -1.96
CA ILE A 9 -7.21 -4.11 -0.69
C ILE A 9 -6.57 -3.30 0.44
N VAL A 10 -5.42 -2.68 0.18
CA VAL A 10 -4.73 -1.85 1.19
C VAL A 10 -5.49 -0.56 1.45
N ALA A 11 -6.01 0.09 0.41
CA ALA A 11 -6.78 1.31 0.54
C ALA A 11 -8.06 1.09 1.37
N ASP A 12 -8.79 0.00 1.13
CA ASP A 12 -9.99 -0.37 1.89
C ASP A 12 -9.67 -0.63 3.37
N SER A 13 -8.60 -1.38 3.64
CA SER A 13 -8.11 -1.60 5.02
C SER A 13 -7.70 -0.30 5.73
N LEU A 14 -7.37 0.76 4.99
CA LEU A 14 -7.02 2.09 5.49
C LEU A 14 -8.16 3.11 5.26
N GLN A 15 -9.39 2.62 5.11
CA GLN A 15 -10.62 3.41 5.02
C GLN A 15 -10.62 4.41 3.86
N ASN A 16 -9.90 4.11 2.78
CA ASN A 16 -9.79 4.94 1.57
C ASN A 16 -9.41 6.39 1.87
N SER A 17 -8.52 6.61 2.84
CA SER A 17 -8.11 7.95 3.24
C SER A 17 -7.52 8.73 2.05
N PRO A 18 -8.03 9.93 1.73
CA PRO A 18 -7.57 10.74 0.60
C PRO A 18 -6.16 11.33 0.81
N ASP A 19 -5.67 11.29 2.05
CA ASP A 19 -4.32 11.70 2.42
C ASP A 19 -3.26 10.67 1.99
N LEU A 20 -3.65 9.43 1.73
CA LEU A 20 -2.73 8.35 1.43
C LEU A 20 -2.47 8.21 -0.08
N VAL A 21 -1.22 7.92 -0.42
CA VAL A 21 -0.77 7.49 -1.75
C VAL A 21 -0.11 6.12 -1.64
N TYR A 22 -0.19 5.35 -2.71
CA TYR A 22 0.19 3.95 -2.74
C TYR A 22 1.16 3.71 -3.90
N ASP A 23 2.33 3.17 -3.60
CA ASP A 23 3.26 2.65 -4.60
C ASP A 23 3.23 1.12 -4.55
N VAL A 24 2.85 0.49 -5.65
CA VAL A 24 2.67 -0.98 -5.74
C VAL A 24 3.85 -1.61 -6.47
N PHE A 25 4.44 -2.63 -5.86
CA PHE A 25 5.57 -3.39 -6.40
C PHE A 25 5.20 -4.86 -6.51
N GLU A 26 5.11 -5.38 -7.73
CA GLU A 26 4.94 -6.82 -7.96
C GLU A 26 6.21 -7.59 -7.58
N LYS A 27 6.03 -8.75 -6.96
CA LYS A 27 7.12 -9.65 -6.57
C LYS A 27 7.09 -10.92 -7.42
N PRO A 28 8.25 -11.60 -7.61
CA PRO A 28 8.33 -12.82 -8.42
C PRO A 28 7.45 -13.98 -7.92
N ASP A 29 7.06 -13.98 -6.63
CA ASP A 29 6.14 -14.97 -6.04
C ASP A 29 4.65 -14.67 -6.33
N GLY A 30 4.37 -13.67 -7.18
CA GLY A 30 3.02 -13.21 -7.52
C GLY A 30 2.34 -12.38 -6.42
N SER A 31 3.04 -12.12 -5.31
CA SER A 31 2.57 -11.19 -4.29
C SER A 31 2.88 -9.75 -4.66
N PHE A 32 2.25 -8.81 -3.96
CA PHE A 32 2.47 -7.38 -4.14
C PHE A 32 2.93 -6.77 -2.83
N GLU A 33 3.90 -5.87 -2.91
CA GLU A 33 4.27 -4.99 -1.81
C GLU A 33 3.69 -3.60 -2.09
N VAL A 34 2.96 -3.06 -1.14
CA VAL A 34 2.31 -1.75 -1.25
C VAL A 34 2.94 -0.83 -0.22
N LYS A 35 3.71 0.14 -0.68
CA LYS A 35 4.24 1.21 0.15
C LYS A 35 3.20 2.31 0.25
N VAL A 36 2.82 2.65 1.47
CA VAL A 36 1.82 3.69 1.75
C VAL A 36 2.53 4.93 2.26
N ARG A 37 2.21 6.08 1.67
CA ARG A 37 2.72 7.38 2.10
C ARG A 37 1.56 8.34 2.40
N SER A 38 1.66 9.10 3.48
CA SER A 38 0.78 10.22 3.80
C SER A 38 1.30 11.50 3.14
N LYS A 39 0.43 12.21 2.44
CA LYS A 39 0.71 13.53 1.84
C LYS A 39 1.00 14.54 2.93
N SER A 40 0.11 14.64 3.92
CA SER A 40 0.23 15.59 5.03
C SER A 40 1.52 15.41 5.84
N LEU A 41 1.98 14.16 6.03
CA LEU A 41 3.26 13.89 6.71
C LEU A 41 4.47 14.17 5.80
N ALA A 42 4.37 13.93 4.49
CA ALA A 42 5.43 14.29 3.56
C ALA A 42 5.64 15.81 3.51
N GLU A 43 4.56 16.60 3.58
CA GLU A 43 4.60 18.07 3.59
C GLU A 43 5.28 18.67 4.83
N GLN A 44 5.24 17.96 5.96
CA GLN A 44 5.90 18.36 7.22
C GLN A 44 7.41 18.04 7.23
N GLY A 45 7.94 17.48 6.15
CA GLY A 45 9.32 17.03 6.05
C GLY A 45 9.47 15.54 6.41
N GLY A 46 10.19 14.81 5.56
CA GLY A 46 10.38 13.36 5.67
C GLY A 46 9.90 12.61 4.44
N SER A 47 9.87 11.28 4.52
CA SER A 47 9.45 10.44 3.38
C SER A 47 7.93 10.26 3.28
N GLY A 48 7.18 10.69 4.29
CA GLY A 48 5.74 10.45 4.45
C GLY A 48 5.35 8.97 4.57
N THR A 49 6.30 8.03 4.64
CA THR A 49 5.99 6.59 4.65
C THR A 49 5.32 6.20 5.95
N VAL A 50 4.09 5.67 5.87
CA VAL A 50 3.28 5.28 7.02
C VAL A 50 3.09 3.77 7.15
N GLY A 51 3.42 3.00 6.10
CA GLY A 51 3.35 1.55 6.17
C GLY A 51 3.88 0.86 4.92
N LEU A 52 4.30 -0.38 5.08
CA LEU A 52 4.58 -1.30 3.99
C LEU A 52 3.72 -2.55 4.19
N TYR A 53 2.91 -2.88 3.20
CA TYR A 53 2.00 -4.00 3.24
C TYR A 53 2.41 -5.05 2.22
N LYS A 54 2.20 -6.32 2.54
CA LYS A 54 2.23 -7.44 1.60
C LYS A 54 0.81 -7.88 1.31
N VAL A 55 0.46 -8.01 0.03
CA VAL A 55 -0.79 -8.62 -0.44
C VAL A 55 -0.45 -9.92 -1.15
N SER A 56 -0.93 -11.05 -0.63
CA SER A 56 -0.72 -12.36 -1.26
C SER A 56 -1.48 -12.48 -2.58
N PRO A 57 -1.16 -13.45 -3.47
CA PRO A 57 -1.94 -13.72 -4.68
C PRO A 57 -3.42 -14.02 -4.42
N THR A 58 -3.76 -14.47 -3.21
CA THR A 58 -5.14 -14.76 -2.75
C THR A 58 -5.85 -13.55 -2.14
N GLY A 59 -5.19 -12.39 -2.06
CA GLY A 59 -5.73 -11.16 -1.49
C GLY A 59 -5.56 -11.02 0.03
N ALA A 60 -4.83 -11.93 0.68
CA ALA A 60 -4.55 -11.81 2.11
C ALA A 60 -3.57 -10.65 2.36
N LEU A 61 -3.97 -9.74 3.24
CA LEU A 61 -3.20 -8.57 3.63
C LEU A 61 -2.35 -8.86 4.87
N SER A 62 -1.10 -8.39 4.88
CA SER A 62 -0.23 -8.43 6.06
C SER A 62 0.64 -7.19 6.13
N LEU A 63 0.80 -6.62 7.32
CA LEU A 63 1.79 -5.58 7.57
C LEU A 63 3.19 -6.22 7.60
N LYS A 64 4.16 -5.56 6.96
CA LYS A 64 5.55 -6.02 6.91
C LYS A 64 6.38 -5.47 8.06
#